data_AF-A0A0N4WJS4-F1
#
_entry.id   AF-A0A0N4WJS4-F1
#
_cell.length_a   1.000
_cell.length_b   1.000
_cell.length_c   1.000
_cell.angle_alpha   90.00
_cell.angle_beta   90.00
_cell.angle_gamma   90.00
#
_symmetry.space_group_name_H-M   'P 1'
#
loop_
_entity.id
_entity.type
_entity.pdbx_description
1 polymer ?
#
loop_
_entity_poly.entity_id
_entity_poly.type
_entity_poly.pdbx_seq_one_letter_code
_entity_poly.pdbx_strand_id
1 'polypeptide(L)'
;LFTVCLSVEAHSPWFTTFLVLGIFTCAVNRLFLNAEKFLVSRDWVVVLSDGNTLSSLNATLTALDQLTNVISPIITGVLVTAWGLRVTCAIFGAFSLVSMASKAFFLRALYVRKPKLAHKEREATKQKFEGKTSRGSRVVAVLESIPDVLRTYVRQTVIAAAFGMALLFMTVMGFDGLAVGYGQSAGLQDFVLGAFRSYGSAMGILGALSYAFFERRLGVRKTGLLGLTCQQICLIVAVISIWLPGSPFDPKGYFHGRAAQGLEDIVEPNPTKSGQSLDSIITFLSGIATARFGLWMADLSIIHIMQEGVPESDRNTVFGVHNALCQTFSVLKSTTNTERQ
;
A
#
# COMPACT_ATOMS: atom_id res chain seq x y z
N LEU A 1 18.35 -21.59 1.84
CA LEU A 1 17.17 -22.40 1.42
C LEU A 1 16.93 -22.26 -0.08
N PHE A 2 16.61 -21.08 -0.61
CA PHE A 2 16.40 -20.89 -2.06
C PHE A 2 17.58 -21.27 -2.95
N THR A 3 18.82 -20.93 -2.58
CA THR A 3 20.03 -21.35 -3.34
C THR A 3 20.20 -22.87 -3.40
N VAL A 4 19.76 -23.57 -2.34
CA VAL A 4 19.78 -25.04 -2.26
C VAL A 4 18.65 -25.64 -3.09
N CYS A 5 17.45 -25.03 -3.09
CA CYS A 5 16.37 -25.41 -4.00
C CYS A 5 16.78 -25.30 -5.47
N LEU A 6 17.56 -24.28 -5.84
CA LEU A 6 18.04 -24.13 -7.22
C LEU A 6 19.10 -25.18 -7.61
N SER A 7 19.75 -25.86 -6.67
CA SER A 7 20.75 -26.91 -6.94
C SER A 7 20.19 -28.34 -6.91
N VAL A 8 18.94 -28.54 -6.51
CA VAL A 8 18.29 -29.86 -6.40
C VAL A 8 17.33 -30.07 -7.56
N GLU A 9 17.27 -31.29 -8.09
CA GLU A 9 16.33 -31.67 -9.14
C GLU A 9 14.86 -31.51 -8.68
N ALA A 10 14.02 -30.98 -9.57
CA ALA A 10 12.64 -30.60 -9.26
C ALA A 10 11.73 -31.77 -8.83
N HIS A 11 12.10 -33.01 -9.17
CA HIS A 11 11.34 -34.22 -8.84
C HIS A 11 11.72 -34.84 -7.48
N SER A 12 12.74 -34.30 -6.80
CA SER A 12 13.20 -34.84 -5.52
C SER A 12 12.26 -34.43 -4.38
N PRO A 13 11.91 -35.34 -3.44
CA PRO A 13 11.13 -34.96 -2.25
C PRO A 13 11.83 -33.87 -1.41
N TRP A 14 13.17 -33.83 -1.45
CA TRP A 14 13.97 -32.80 -0.79
C TRP A 14 13.71 -31.40 -1.35
N PHE A 15 13.49 -31.27 -2.66
CA PHE A 15 13.16 -29.99 -3.29
C PHE A 15 11.86 -29.43 -2.71
N THR A 16 10.81 -30.26 -2.61
CA THR A 16 9.52 -29.88 -2.04
C THR A 16 9.64 -29.50 -0.56
N THR A 17 10.41 -30.26 0.24
CA THR A 17 10.62 -29.93 1.66
C THR A 17 11.33 -28.59 1.84
N PHE A 18 12.41 -28.33 1.11
CA PHE A 18 13.15 -27.07 1.21
C PHE A 18 12.33 -25.88 0.70
N LEU A 19 11.50 -26.09 -0.32
CA LEU A 19 10.61 -25.07 -0.87
C LEU A 19 9.52 -24.69 0.15
N VAL A 20 8.84 -25.67 0.75
CA VAL A 20 7.81 -25.42 1.78
C VAL A 20 8.42 -24.71 3.00
N LEU A 21 9.57 -25.17 3.47
CA LEU A 21 10.29 -24.52 4.58
C LEU A 21 10.72 -23.09 4.20
N GLY A 22 11.16 -22.88 2.96
CA GLY A 22 11.51 -21.56 2.42
C GLY A 22 10.31 -20.60 2.39
N ILE A 23 9.15 -21.07 1.95
CA ILE A 23 7.92 -20.27 1.95
C ILE A 23 7.50 -19.92 3.38
N PHE A 24 7.50 -20.90 4.28
CA PHE A 24 7.14 -20.68 5.68
C PHE A 24 8.06 -19.66 6.36
N THR A 25 9.37 -19.83 6.23
CA THR A 25 10.35 -18.89 6.78
C THR A 25 10.23 -17.50 6.16
N CYS A 26 9.93 -17.39 4.87
CA CYS A 26 9.64 -16.12 4.20
C CYS A 26 8.39 -15.43 4.77
N ALA A 27 7.31 -16.18 5.00
CA ALA A 27 6.09 -15.65 5.60
C ALA A 27 6.33 -15.13 7.02
N VAL A 28 7.04 -15.89 7.85
CA VAL A 28 7.45 -15.48 9.21
C VAL A 28 8.32 -14.23 9.16
N ASN A 29 9.31 -14.18 8.26
CA ASN A 29 10.16 -13.00 8.09
C ASN A 29 9.36 -11.76 7.68
N ARG A 30 8.42 -11.88 6.74
CA ARG A 30 7.53 -10.78 6.34
C ARG A 30 6.67 -10.28 7.50
N LEU A 31 6.17 -11.19 8.34
CA LEU A 31 5.39 -10.81 9.52
C LEU A 31 6.23 -9.95 10.47
N PHE A 32 7.44 -10.37 10.80
CA PHE A 32 8.32 -9.61 11.68
C PHE A 32 8.73 -8.26 11.09
N LEU A 33 9.08 -8.21 9.80
CA LEU A 33 9.45 -6.97 9.13
C LEU A 33 8.29 -5.96 9.11
N ASN A 34 7.06 -6.43 8.86
CA ASN A 34 5.88 -5.58 8.88
C ASN A 34 5.57 -5.08 10.30
N ALA A 35 5.67 -5.96 11.30
CA ALA A 35 5.46 -5.58 12.70
C ALA A 35 6.49 -4.55 13.15
N GLU A 36 7.76 -4.72 12.79
CA GLU A 36 8.84 -3.78 13.10
C GLU A 36 8.63 -2.43 12.41
N LYS A 37 8.40 -2.43 11.09
CA LYS A 37 8.10 -1.21 10.33
C LYS A 37 6.98 -0.43 10.98
N PHE A 38 5.94 -1.13 11.41
CA PHE A 38 4.78 -0.54 12.05
C PHE A 38 5.10 0.03 13.44
N LEU A 39 5.76 -0.72 14.32
CA LEU A 39 6.16 -0.25 15.66
C LEU A 39 7.06 0.98 15.57
N VAL A 40 8.06 0.96 14.69
CA VAL A 40 8.97 2.09 14.51
C VAL A 40 8.22 3.29 13.92
N SER A 41 7.46 3.10 12.84
CA SER A 41 6.76 4.19 12.13
C SER A 41 5.63 4.84 12.94
N ARG A 42 4.93 4.08 13.77
CA ARG A 42 3.71 4.56 14.45
C ARG A 42 3.92 4.92 15.90
N ASP A 43 4.85 4.24 16.58
CA ASP A 43 5.09 4.46 17.99
C ASP A 43 6.38 5.26 18.22
N TRP A 44 7.50 4.77 17.69
CA TRP A 44 8.80 5.39 17.96
C TRP A 44 8.93 6.76 17.29
N VAL A 45 8.43 6.92 16.06
CA VAL A 45 8.48 8.22 15.36
C VAL A 45 7.81 9.32 16.17
N VAL A 46 6.68 9.04 16.83
CA VAL A 46 5.97 10.03 17.64
C VAL A 46 6.77 10.41 18.89
N VAL A 47 7.42 9.44 19.53
CA VAL A 47 8.28 9.68 20.71
C VAL A 47 9.57 10.42 20.33
N LEU A 48 10.07 10.21 19.11
CA LEU A 48 11.29 10.82 18.61
C LEU A 48 11.09 12.23 18.04
N SER A 49 9.89 12.52 17.53
CA SER A 49 9.54 13.83 16.99
C SER A 49 9.18 14.81 18.10
N ASP A 50 9.77 16.00 18.06
CA ASP A 50 9.23 17.15 18.79
C ASP A 50 8.14 17.74 17.89
N GLY A 51 6.86 17.41 18.15
CA GLY A 51 5.61 17.90 17.51
C GLY A 51 5.72 18.45 16.07
N ASN A 52 6.32 19.63 15.91
CA ASN A 52 6.62 20.31 14.64
C ASN A 52 7.40 19.48 13.59
N THR A 53 8.08 18.41 13.99
CA THR A 53 8.88 17.56 13.08
C THR A 53 8.18 16.27 12.66
N LEU A 54 7.04 15.93 13.29
CA LEU A 54 6.33 14.68 13.09
C LEU A 54 5.85 14.51 11.65
N SER A 55 5.30 15.57 11.06
CA SER A 55 4.84 15.56 9.66
C SER A 55 5.99 15.33 8.67
N SER A 56 7.15 15.96 8.91
CA SER A 56 8.34 15.82 8.07
C SER A 56 8.93 14.41 8.16
N LEU A 57 8.96 13.81 9.35
CA LEU A 57 9.43 12.44 9.55
C LEU A 57 8.48 11.43 8.89
N ASN A 58 7.17 11.57 9.10
CA ASN A 58 6.16 10.73 8.46
C ASN A 58 6.24 10.82 6.92
N ALA A 59 6.29 12.03 6.36
CA ALA A 59 6.44 12.25 4.93
C ALA A 59 7.71 11.59 4.38
N THR A 60 8.84 11.77 5.06
CA THR A 60 10.13 11.22 4.62
C THR A 60 10.13 9.69 4.67
N LEU A 61 9.62 9.09 5.75
CA LEU A 61 9.54 7.63 5.88
C LEU A 61 8.64 7.02 4.81
N THR A 62 7.49 7.64 4.54
CA THR A 62 6.58 7.18 3.49
C THR A 62 7.18 7.36 2.10
N ALA A 63 7.85 8.49 1.83
CA ALA A 63 8.53 8.71 0.56
C ALA A 63 9.66 7.70 0.33
N LEU A 64 10.44 7.38 1.36
CA LEU A 64 11.49 6.36 1.29
C LEU A 64 10.91 4.96 1.03
N ASP A 65 9.81 4.60 1.67
CA ASP A 65 9.12 3.32 1.44
C ASP A 65 8.64 3.20 -0.01
N GLN A 66 7.99 4.25 -0.50
CA GLN A 66 7.51 4.33 -1.87
C GLN A 66 8.64 4.29 -2.90
N LEU A 67 9.71 5.02 -2.66
CA LEU A 67 10.90 5.00 -3.51
C LEU A 67 11.51 3.59 -3.55
N THR A 68 11.62 2.92 -2.40
CA THR A 68 12.15 1.56 -2.31
C THR A 68 11.26 0.56 -3.06
N ASN A 69 9.94 0.72 -3.01
CA ASN A 69 8.99 -0.11 -3.76
C ASN A 69 9.15 0.05 -5.29
N VAL A 70 9.62 1.21 -5.77
CA VAL A 70 9.90 1.45 -7.20
C VAL A 70 11.28 0.94 -7.61
N ILE A 71 12.29 1.19 -6.79
CA ILE A 71 13.68 0.85 -7.10
C ILE A 71 13.90 -0.67 -7.00
N SER A 72 13.28 -1.35 -6.03
CA SER A 72 13.56 -2.76 -5.75
C SER A 72 13.33 -3.69 -6.94
N PRO A 73 12.21 -3.61 -7.69
CA PRO A 73 12.01 -4.43 -8.89
C PRO A 73 13.02 -4.12 -10.01
N ILE A 74 13.41 -2.85 -10.17
CA ILE A 74 14.37 -2.42 -11.21
C ILE A 74 15.75 -3.02 -10.92
N ILE A 75 16.25 -2.83 -9.69
CA ILE A 75 17.55 -3.40 -9.28
C ILE A 75 17.52 -4.92 -9.39
N THR A 76 16.44 -5.56 -8.92
CA THR A 76 16.29 -7.02 -9.00
C THR A 76 16.31 -7.49 -10.47
N GLY A 77 15.58 -6.82 -11.36
CA GLY A 77 15.54 -7.15 -12.78
C GLY A 77 16.93 -7.08 -13.43
N VAL A 78 17.66 -5.98 -13.20
CA VAL A 78 19.02 -5.78 -13.73
C VAL A 78 20.00 -6.82 -13.19
N LEU A 79 19.95 -7.14 -11.89
CA LEU A 79 20.82 -8.15 -11.28
C LEU A 79 20.55 -9.55 -11.85
N VAL A 80 19.27 -9.92 -11.98
CA VAL A 80 18.88 -11.23 -12.51
C VAL A 80 19.30 -11.38 -13.98
N THR A 81 19.14 -10.35 -14.81
CA THR A 81 19.54 -10.41 -16.22
C THR A 81 21.05 -10.39 -16.40
N ALA A 82 21.79 -9.63 -15.59
CA ALA A 82 23.24 -9.51 -15.70
C ALA A 82 24.01 -10.72 -15.15
N TRP A 83 23.62 -11.23 -13.97
CA TRP A 83 24.40 -12.22 -13.21
C TRP A 83 23.65 -13.53 -12.93
N GLY A 84 22.42 -13.65 -13.42
CA GLY A 84 21.60 -14.83 -13.21
C GLY A 84 21.03 -14.93 -11.79
N LEU A 85 20.11 -15.89 -11.62
CA LEU A 85 19.31 -16.01 -10.40
C LEU A 85 20.14 -16.44 -9.18
N ARG A 86 21.09 -17.36 -9.35
CA ARG A 86 21.89 -17.91 -8.23
C ARG A 86 22.74 -16.84 -7.56
N VAL A 87 23.47 -16.05 -8.35
CA VAL A 87 24.36 -15.00 -7.86
C VAL A 87 23.54 -13.87 -7.24
N THR A 88 22.43 -13.48 -7.87
CA THR A 88 21.51 -12.47 -7.33
C THR A 88 20.96 -12.86 -5.96
N CYS A 89 20.54 -14.12 -5.77
CA CYS A 89 20.10 -14.61 -4.47
C CYS A 89 21.20 -14.57 -3.41
N ALA A 90 22.45 -14.90 -3.77
CA ALA A 90 23.58 -14.83 -2.86
C ALA A 90 23.89 -13.39 -2.43
N ILE A 91 23.86 -12.45 -3.38
CA ILE A 91 24.06 -11.01 -3.12
C ILE A 91 22.98 -10.48 -2.17
N PHE A 92 21.70 -10.75 -2.43
CA PHE A 92 20.62 -10.32 -1.54
C PHE A 92 20.68 -10.97 -0.16
N GLY A 93 21.09 -12.24 -0.08
CA GLY A 93 21.34 -12.90 1.21
C GLY A 93 22.41 -12.19 2.03
N ALA A 94 23.57 -11.89 1.42
CA ALA A 94 24.66 -11.17 2.07
C ALA A 94 24.24 -9.75 2.47
N PHE A 95 23.60 -9.01 1.57
CA PHE A 95 23.13 -7.65 1.84
C PHE A 95 22.07 -7.61 2.94
N SER A 96 21.17 -8.61 3.00
CA SER A 96 20.16 -8.71 4.05
C SER A 96 20.78 -8.91 5.43
N LEU A 97 21.84 -9.72 5.56
CA LEU A 97 22.57 -9.89 6.82
C LEU A 97 23.25 -8.59 7.27
N VAL A 98 23.93 -7.90 6.34
CA VAL A 98 24.55 -6.61 6.62
C VAL A 98 23.49 -5.57 7.03
N SER A 99 22.37 -5.52 6.31
CA SER A 99 21.25 -4.63 6.62
C SER A 99 20.62 -4.94 7.98
N MET A 100 20.55 -6.21 8.38
CA MET A 100 20.05 -6.59 9.70
C MET A 100 20.99 -6.14 10.82
N ALA A 101 22.31 -6.31 10.63
CA ALA A 101 23.32 -5.87 11.58
C ALA A 101 23.35 -4.34 11.74
N SER A 102 23.33 -3.60 10.62
CA SER A 102 23.32 -2.13 10.64
C SER A 102 22.07 -1.60 11.32
N LYS A 103 20.90 -2.18 11.03
CA LYS A 103 19.63 -1.81 11.67
C LYS A 103 19.65 -2.06 13.18
N ALA A 104 20.15 -3.20 13.63
CA ALA A 104 20.27 -3.49 15.07
C ALA A 104 21.19 -2.49 15.77
N PHE A 105 22.29 -2.11 15.12
CA PHE A 105 23.20 -1.08 15.63
C PHE A 105 22.51 0.29 15.75
N PHE A 106 21.84 0.76 14.69
CA PHE A 106 21.17 2.06 14.69
C PHE A 106 20.00 2.13 15.68
N LEU A 107 19.16 1.09 15.76
CA LEU A 107 18.05 1.03 16.71
C LEU A 107 18.57 1.03 18.16
N ARG A 108 19.66 0.31 18.45
CA ARG A 108 20.29 0.33 19.77
C ARG A 108 20.86 1.70 20.10
N ALA A 109 21.58 2.33 19.16
CA ALA A 109 22.11 3.67 19.35
C ALA A 109 21.00 4.71 19.60
N LEU A 110 19.87 4.58 18.90
CA LEU A 110 18.70 5.43 19.06
C LEU A 110 18.04 5.23 20.44
N TYR A 111 17.87 3.98 20.86
CA TYR A 111 17.31 3.62 22.16
C TYR A 111 18.13 4.19 23.32
N VAL A 112 19.46 4.05 23.27
CA VAL A 112 20.36 4.55 24.31
C VAL A 112 20.33 6.09 24.40
N ARG A 113 20.19 6.78 23.26
CA ARG A 113 20.18 8.26 23.22
C ARG A 113 18.86 8.90 23.69
N LYS A 114 17.74 8.18 23.64
CA LYS A 114 16.41 8.73 23.97
C LYS A 114 15.76 7.90 25.10
N PRO A 115 16.06 8.21 26.38
CA PRO A 115 15.59 7.42 27.53
C PRO A 115 14.06 7.42 27.71
N LYS A 116 13.34 8.35 27.06
CA LYS A 116 11.87 8.35 27.00
C LYS A 116 11.29 7.05 26.41
N LEU A 117 12.02 6.38 25.49
CA LEU A 117 11.61 5.06 24.98
C LEU A 117 11.78 3.94 26.03
N ALA A 118 12.78 4.03 26.89
CA ALA A 118 13.07 3.01 27.91
C ALA A 118 12.04 3.01 29.05
N HIS A 119 11.47 4.17 29.38
CA HIS A 119 10.39 4.26 30.38
C HIS A 119 9.13 3.51 29.95
N LYS A 120 8.76 3.59 28.66
CA LYS A 120 7.60 2.88 28.10
C LYS A 120 7.74 1.36 28.20
N GLU A 121 8.90 0.81 27.88
CA GLU A 121 9.17 -0.63 28.00
C GLU A 121 9.10 -1.08 29.46
N ARG A 122 9.60 -0.27 30.40
CA ARG A 122 9.61 -0.60 31.83
C ARG A 122 8.21 -0.64 32.43
N GLU A 123 7.30 0.23 31.98
CA GLU A 123 5.89 0.22 32.40
C GLU A 123 5.11 -0.94 31.77
N ALA A 124 5.29 -1.19 30.48
CA ALA A 124 4.67 -2.33 29.80
C ALA A 124 5.16 -3.68 30.35
N THR A 125 6.44 -3.76 30.74
CA THR A 125 7.03 -4.97 31.35
C THR A 125 6.52 -5.19 32.78
N LYS A 126 6.30 -4.13 33.57
CA LYS A 126 5.68 -4.23 34.90
C LYS A 126 4.26 -4.78 34.82
N GLN A 127 3.43 -4.31 33.89
CA GLN A 127 2.07 -4.84 33.69
C GLN A 127 2.06 -6.29 33.21
N LYS A 128 3.05 -6.72 32.41
CA LYS A 128 3.17 -8.12 31.94
C LYS A 128 3.66 -9.09 33.04
N PHE A 129 4.43 -8.62 34.02
CA PHE A 129 5.02 -9.50 35.04
C PHE A 129 4.03 -9.96 36.13
N GLU A 130 2.87 -9.31 36.24
CA GLU A 130 1.80 -9.73 37.17
C GLU A 130 0.91 -10.86 36.62
N GLY A 131 0.93 -11.13 35.31
CA GLY A 131 0.14 -12.20 34.68
C GLY A 131 0.96 -13.46 34.37
N LYS A 132 1.06 -14.41 35.30
CA LYS A 132 1.58 -15.76 35.00
C LYS A 132 0.53 -16.58 34.26
N THR A 133 0.62 -16.66 32.93
CA THR A 133 -0.18 -17.63 32.14
C THR A 133 0.64 -18.42 31.11
N SER A 134 0.42 -19.73 31.15
CA SER A 134 0.99 -20.77 30.28
C SER A 134 0.68 -20.50 28.80
N ARG A 135 1.58 -20.95 27.90
CA ARG A 135 1.62 -20.62 26.46
C ARG A 135 0.31 -20.95 25.71
N GLY A 136 -0.43 -21.99 26.13
CA GLY A 136 -1.74 -22.34 25.56
C GLY A 136 -2.91 -21.48 26.06
N SER A 137 -2.89 -21.08 27.33
CA SER A 137 -3.86 -20.14 27.92
C SER A 137 -3.74 -18.73 27.33
N ARG A 138 -2.56 -18.38 26.79
CA ARG A 138 -2.28 -17.06 26.21
C ARG A 138 -3.05 -16.79 24.91
N VAL A 139 -3.32 -17.81 24.08
CA VAL A 139 -4.08 -17.63 22.83
C VAL A 139 -5.56 -17.43 23.13
N VAL A 140 -6.10 -18.20 24.07
CA VAL A 140 -7.49 -18.06 24.53
C VAL A 140 -7.71 -16.70 25.19
N ALA A 141 -6.80 -16.26 26.07
CA ALA A 141 -6.86 -14.95 26.69
C ALA A 141 -6.75 -13.79 25.67
N VAL A 142 -5.94 -13.97 24.61
CA VAL A 142 -5.89 -12.98 23.52
C VAL A 142 -7.22 -12.93 22.76
N LEU A 143 -7.86 -14.07 22.50
CA LEU A 143 -9.16 -14.13 21.82
C LEU A 143 -10.28 -13.49 22.66
N GLU A 144 -10.27 -13.74 23.97
CA GLU A 144 -11.23 -13.13 24.91
C GLU A 144 -11.04 -11.61 25.04
N SER A 145 -9.82 -11.10 24.82
CA SER A 145 -9.54 -9.66 24.86
C SER A 145 -9.95 -8.89 23.59
N ILE A 146 -10.31 -9.58 22.49
CA ILE A 146 -10.72 -8.95 21.23
C ILE A 146 -11.89 -7.96 21.41
N PRO A 147 -13.01 -8.30 22.09
CA PRO A 147 -14.11 -7.34 22.29
C PRO A 147 -13.68 -6.08 23.03
N ASP A 148 -12.80 -6.18 24.03
CA ASP A 148 -12.29 -5.03 24.76
C ASP A 148 -11.40 -4.15 23.89
N VAL A 149 -10.53 -4.76 23.10
CA VAL A 149 -9.68 -4.08 22.11
C VAL A 149 -10.52 -3.34 21.06
N LEU A 150 -11.58 -3.97 20.55
CA LEU A 150 -12.52 -3.34 19.62
C LEU A 150 -13.29 -2.19 20.28
N ARG A 151 -13.71 -2.36 21.53
CA ARG A 151 -14.39 -1.30 22.29
C ARG A 151 -13.48 -0.09 22.48
N THR A 152 -12.19 -0.32 22.77
CA THR A 152 -11.19 0.74 22.88
C THR A 152 -10.98 1.46 21.55
N TYR A 153 -10.98 0.74 20.43
CA TYR A 153 -10.92 1.32 19.08
C TYR A 153 -12.14 2.21 18.78
N VAL A 154 -13.35 1.73 19.07
CA VAL A 154 -14.60 2.46 18.77
C VAL A 154 -14.79 3.70 19.63
N ARG A 155 -14.24 3.72 20.85
CA ARG A 155 -14.32 4.88 21.74
C ARG A 155 -13.37 6.02 21.37
N GLN A 156 -12.42 5.82 20.46
CA GLN A 156 -11.50 6.88 20.08
C GLN A 156 -12.20 7.97 19.28
N THR A 157 -11.87 9.24 19.57
CA THR A 157 -12.40 10.41 18.84
C THR A 157 -11.99 10.44 17.37
N VAL A 158 -10.90 9.73 17.03
CA VAL A 158 -10.35 9.65 15.66
C VAL A 158 -10.98 8.55 14.80
N ILE A 159 -11.97 7.80 15.31
CA ILE A 159 -12.55 6.64 14.60
C ILE A 159 -13.12 7.00 13.23
N ALA A 160 -13.79 8.15 13.08
CA ALA A 160 -14.41 8.52 11.81
C ALA A 160 -13.35 8.69 10.70
N ALA A 161 -12.22 9.32 11.01
CA ALA A 161 -11.11 9.49 10.07
C ALA A 161 -10.43 8.14 9.76
N ALA A 162 -10.19 7.31 10.79
CA ALA A 162 -9.60 5.99 10.64
C ALA A 162 -10.49 5.04 9.81
N PHE A 163 -11.80 5.08 10.02
CA PHE A 163 -12.77 4.31 9.25
C PHE A 163 -12.85 4.80 7.79
N GLY A 164 -12.83 6.12 7.57
CA GLY A 164 -12.76 6.70 6.22
C GLY A 164 -11.53 6.24 5.45
N MET A 165 -10.36 6.23 6.09
CA MET A 165 -9.14 5.67 5.49
C MET A 165 -9.31 4.18 5.15
N ALA A 166 -9.90 3.39 6.05
CA ALA A 166 -10.11 1.96 5.82
C ALA A 166 -11.01 1.69 4.59
N LEU A 167 -12.03 2.52 4.36
CA LEU A 167 -12.86 2.45 3.15
C LEU A 167 -12.06 2.75 1.86
N LEU A 168 -11.05 3.62 1.92
CA LEU A 168 -10.18 3.89 0.75
C LEU A 168 -9.43 2.65 0.28
N PHE A 169 -9.13 1.69 1.17
CA PHE A 169 -8.47 0.42 0.81
C PHE A 169 -9.38 -0.52 0.02
N MET A 170 -10.70 -0.39 0.14
CA MET A 170 -11.68 -1.14 -0.66
C MET A 170 -11.79 -0.58 -2.09
N THR A 171 -11.35 0.66 -2.34
CA THR A 171 -11.60 1.32 -3.62
C THR A 171 -10.91 0.59 -4.79
N VAL A 172 -11.67 0.37 -5.85
CA VAL A 172 -11.21 -0.27 -7.09
C VAL A 172 -10.35 0.68 -7.94
N MET A 173 -10.45 1.99 -7.69
CA MET A 173 -9.81 3.06 -8.48
C MET A 173 -8.30 3.25 -8.18
N GLY A 174 -7.65 2.27 -7.57
CA GLY A 174 -6.18 2.21 -7.51
C GLY A 174 -5.61 1.78 -8.86
N PHE A 175 -4.40 2.25 -9.20
CA PHE A 175 -3.65 1.73 -10.35
C PHE A 175 -3.11 0.32 -10.00
N ASP A 176 -4.02 -0.64 -9.93
CA ASP A 176 -3.78 -2.03 -9.57
C ASP A 176 -4.10 -2.95 -10.76
N GLY A 177 -4.05 -4.27 -10.54
CA GLY A 177 -4.28 -5.28 -11.59
C GLY A 177 -5.58 -5.09 -12.38
N LEU A 178 -6.61 -4.47 -11.79
CA LEU A 178 -7.86 -4.16 -12.49
C LEU A 178 -7.72 -3.06 -13.54
N ALA A 179 -7.03 -1.96 -13.21
CA ALA A 179 -6.82 -0.88 -14.17
C ALA A 179 -5.92 -1.34 -15.32
N VAL A 180 -4.92 -2.16 -15.00
CA VAL A 180 -4.04 -2.80 -15.99
C VAL A 180 -4.84 -3.79 -16.86
N GLY A 181 -5.63 -4.67 -16.25
CA GLY A 181 -6.46 -5.64 -16.96
C GLY A 181 -7.51 -4.98 -17.86
N TYR A 182 -8.16 -3.90 -17.39
CA TYR A 182 -9.06 -3.10 -18.21
C TYR A 182 -8.31 -2.46 -19.39
N GLY A 183 -7.15 -1.86 -19.15
CA GLY A 183 -6.32 -1.29 -20.20
C GLY A 183 -5.88 -2.32 -21.25
N GLN A 184 -5.47 -3.52 -20.84
CA GLN A 184 -5.13 -4.63 -21.74
C GLN A 184 -6.35 -5.11 -22.53
N SER A 185 -7.52 -5.24 -21.88
CA SER A 185 -8.76 -5.63 -22.57
C SER A 185 -9.19 -4.62 -23.63
N ALA A 186 -8.81 -3.36 -23.45
CA ALA A 186 -9.04 -2.29 -24.42
C ALA A 186 -7.93 -2.13 -25.46
N GLY A 187 -6.93 -3.03 -25.48
CA GLY A 187 -5.87 -3.04 -26.49
C GLY A 187 -4.67 -2.13 -26.22
N LEU A 188 -4.49 -1.60 -25.00
CA LEU A 188 -3.30 -0.83 -24.65
C LEU A 188 -2.06 -1.73 -24.55
N GLN A 189 -0.95 -1.26 -25.12
CA GLN A 189 0.35 -1.93 -25.00
C GLN A 189 0.87 -1.90 -23.55
N ASP A 190 1.58 -2.96 -23.15
CA ASP A 190 2.14 -3.10 -21.79
C ASP A 190 3.08 -1.95 -21.40
N PHE A 191 3.82 -1.38 -22.36
CA PHE A 191 4.68 -0.22 -22.10
C PHE A 191 3.90 1.02 -21.67
N VAL A 192 2.73 1.27 -22.27
CA VAL A 192 1.86 2.42 -21.92
C VAL A 192 1.29 2.24 -20.52
N LEU A 193 0.85 1.02 -20.19
CA LEU A 193 0.39 0.67 -18.84
C LEU A 193 1.52 0.81 -17.82
N GLY A 194 2.73 0.40 -18.17
CA GLY A 194 3.94 0.61 -17.39
C GLY A 194 4.25 2.09 -17.15
N ALA A 195 4.08 2.94 -18.17
CA ALA A 195 4.27 4.39 -18.06
C ALA A 195 3.28 5.01 -17.08
N PHE A 196 1.98 4.71 -17.18
CA PHE A 196 0.98 5.20 -16.21
C PHE A 196 1.23 4.69 -14.79
N ARG A 197 1.70 3.45 -14.63
CA ARG A 197 2.09 2.90 -13.33
C ARG A 197 3.24 3.69 -12.72
N SER A 198 4.26 4.00 -13.53
CA SER A 198 5.42 4.79 -13.09
C SER A 198 5.01 6.20 -12.68
N TYR A 199 4.13 6.84 -13.47
CA TYR A 199 3.56 8.15 -13.19
C TYR A 199 2.74 8.16 -11.89
N GLY A 200 1.87 7.18 -11.68
CA GLY A 200 1.09 7.05 -10.44
C GLY A 200 1.97 6.83 -9.20
N SER A 201 3.12 6.18 -9.35
CA SER A 201 4.09 6.03 -8.27
C SER A 201 4.81 7.35 -7.96
N ALA A 202 5.22 8.09 -8.99
CA ALA A 202 5.80 9.43 -8.84
C ALA A 202 4.81 10.39 -8.15
N MET A 203 3.54 10.38 -8.56
CA MET A 203 2.48 11.18 -7.92
C MET A 203 2.27 10.78 -6.46
N GLY A 204 2.43 9.51 -6.11
CA GLY A 204 2.36 9.08 -4.71
C GLY A 204 3.52 9.59 -3.86
N ILE A 205 4.75 9.55 -4.37
CA ILE A 205 5.92 10.12 -3.70
C ILE A 205 5.75 11.65 -3.54
N LEU A 206 5.30 12.33 -4.59
CA LEU A 206 5.05 13.78 -4.56
C LEU A 206 3.95 14.14 -3.56
N GLY A 207 2.87 13.37 -3.49
CA GLY A 207 1.81 13.56 -2.49
C GLY A 207 2.34 13.41 -1.06
N ALA A 208 3.20 12.42 -0.83
CA ALA A 208 3.82 12.19 0.47
C ALA A 208 4.75 13.32 0.90
N LEU A 209 5.58 13.85 0.01
CA LEU A 209 6.45 15.00 0.32
C LEU A 209 5.66 16.30 0.48
N SER A 210 4.64 16.48 -0.35
CA SER A 210 3.76 17.66 -0.33
C SER A 210 2.98 17.76 0.98
N TYR A 211 2.66 16.63 1.61
CA TYR A 211 2.02 16.60 2.92
C TYR A 211 2.75 17.45 3.97
N ALA A 212 4.08 17.30 4.12
CA ALA A 212 4.84 18.07 5.10
C ALA A 212 4.84 19.58 4.81
N PHE A 213 4.75 19.97 3.54
CA PHE A 213 4.65 21.38 3.16
C PHE A 213 3.27 21.97 3.51
N PHE A 214 2.20 21.28 3.16
CA PHE A 214 0.83 21.76 3.39
C PHE A 214 0.45 21.71 4.87
N GLU A 215 0.90 20.68 5.60
CA GLU A 215 0.64 20.54 7.03
C GLU A 215 1.19 21.73 7.82
N ARG A 216 2.42 22.19 7.52
CA ARG A 216 3.02 23.36 8.17
C ARG A 216 2.24 24.67 7.94
N ARG A 217 1.48 24.77 6.84
CA ARG A 217 0.75 26.00 6.49
C ARG A 217 -0.72 25.96 6.88
N LEU A 218 -1.37 24.81 6.72
CA LEU A 218 -2.82 24.66 6.84
C LEU A 218 -3.23 23.86 8.08
N GLY A 219 -2.28 23.16 8.71
CA GLY A 219 -2.53 22.18 9.75
C GLY A 219 -3.00 20.83 9.18
N VAL A 220 -2.95 19.80 10.03
CA VAL A 220 -3.19 18.41 9.63
C VAL A 220 -4.60 18.18 9.07
N ARG A 221 -5.63 18.72 9.72
CA ARG A 221 -7.04 18.51 9.32
C ARG A 221 -7.36 19.11 7.95
N LYS A 222 -6.94 20.36 7.69
CA LYS A 222 -7.17 21.02 6.41
C LYS A 222 -6.35 20.38 5.29
N THR A 223 -5.14 19.92 5.59
CA THR A 223 -4.30 19.19 4.63
C THR A 223 -4.92 17.86 4.22
N GLY A 224 -5.48 17.11 5.18
CA GLY A 224 -6.23 15.88 4.89
C GLY A 224 -7.45 16.13 4.02
N LEU A 225 -8.22 17.19 4.31
CA LEU A 225 -9.36 17.60 3.48
C LEU A 225 -8.91 17.98 2.07
N LEU A 226 -7.84 18.78 1.93
CA LEU A 226 -7.27 19.16 0.64
C LEU A 226 -6.86 17.93 -0.18
N GLY A 227 -6.20 16.96 0.45
CA GLY A 227 -5.82 15.69 -0.18
C GLY A 227 -7.04 14.91 -0.70
N LEU A 228 -8.09 14.76 0.14
CA LEU A 228 -9.33 14.09 -0.25
C LEU A 228 -10.07 14.84 -1.36
N THR A 229 -10.14 16.18 -1.31
CA THR A 229 -10.77 16.98 -2.38
C THR A 229 -10.01 16.84 -3.69
N CYS A 230 -8.67 16.93 -3.67
CA CYS A 230 -7.85 16.72 -4.86
C CYS A 230 -8.05 15.31 -5.45
N GLN A 231 -8.07 14.29 -4.59
CA GLN A 231 -8.37 12.92 -4.99
C GLN A 231 -9.76 12.84 -5.63
N GLN A 232 -10.79 13.39 -5.00
CA GLN A 232 -12.17 13.33 -5.50
C GLN A 232 -12.34 14.02 -6.85
N ILE A 233 -11.70 15.18 -7.07
CA ILE A 233 -11.73 15.88 -8.36
C ILE A 233 -11.12 14.99 -9.46
N CYS A 234 -9.98 14.35 -9.20
CA CYS A 234 -9.34 13.45 -10.15
C CYS A 234 -10.22 12.22 -10.45
N LEU A 235 -10.91 11.69 -9.44
CA LEU A 235 -11.83 10.58 -9.61
C LEU A 235 -13.10 10.97 -10.38
N ILE A 236 -13.60 12.20 -10.20
CA ILE A 236 -14.71 12.72 -11.02
C ILE A 236 -14.29 12.76 -12.50
N VAL A 237 -13.07 13.21 -12.81
CA VAL A 237 -12.54 13.16 -14.19
C VAL A 237 -12.47 11.72 -14.71
N ALA A 238 -12.01 10.78 -13.87
CA ALA A 238 -11.99 9.36 -14.24
C ALA A 238 -13.39 8.80 -14.49
N VAL A 239 -14.40 9.21 -13.72
CA VAL A 239 -15.80 8.81 -13.95
C VAL A 239 -16.33 9.43 -15.24
N ILE A 240 -16.07 10.72 -15.50
CA ILE A 240 -16.47 11.41 -16.74
C ILE A 240 -15.90 10.70 -17.98
N SER A 241 -14.71 10.11 -17.86
CA SER A 241 -14.07 9.38 -18.97
C SER A 241 -14.89 8.20 -19.49
N ILE A 242 -15.79 7.64 -18.67
CA ILE A 242 -16.66 6.51 -19.04
C ILE A 242 -17.63 6.90 -20.16
N TRP A 243 -17.97 8.18 -20.33
CA TRP A 243 -18.86 8.66 -21.40
C TRP A 243 -18.11 9.32 -22.57
N LEU A 244 -16.78 9.28 -22.58
CA LEU A 244 -15.99 9.77 -23.71
C LEU A 244 -16.05 8.79 -24.88
N PRO A 245 -15.89 9.28 -26.13
CA PRO A 245 -15.89 8.43 -27.32
C PRO A 245 -14.82 7.34 -27.21
N GLY A 246 -15.19 6.11 -27.58
CA GLY A 246 -14.32 4.92 -27.48
C GLY A 246 -14.46 4.12 -26.19
N SER A 247 -15.34 4.56 -25.29
CA SER A 247 -15.87 3.74 -24.20
C SER A 247 -17.02 2.85 -24.70
N PRO A 248 -17.28 1.69 -24.05
CA PRO A 248 -18.47 0.89 -24.30
C PRO A 248 -19.80 1.60 -23.98
N PHE A 249 -19.74 2.75 -23.30
CA PHE A 249 -20.89 3.50 -22.79
C PHE A 249 -21.06 4.87 -23.48
N ASP A 250 -20.47 5.08 -24.66
CA ASP A 250 -20.59 6.33 -25.40
C ASP A 250 -22.07 6.64 -25.73
N PRO A 251 -22.65 7.73 -25.18
CA PRO A 251 -24.03 8.10 -25.43
C PRO A 251 -24.28 8.38 -26.92
N LYS A 252 -23.31 8.98 -27.63
CA LYS A 252 -23.49 9.35 -29.03
C LYS A 252 -23.58 8.11 -29.91
N GLY A 253 -22.76 7.10 -29.65
CA GLY A 253 -22.86 5.79 -30.29
C GLY A 253 -24.17 5.04 -29.94
N TYR A 254 -24.65 5.15 -28.70
CA TYR A 254 -25.90 4.50 -28.29
C TYR A 254 -27.15 5.11 -28.94
N PHE A 255 -27.19 6.44 -29.10
CA PHE A 255 -28.33 7.16 -29.68
C PHE A 255 -28.24 7.33 -31.22
N HIS A 256 -27.06 7.36 -31.83
CA HIS A 256 -26.89 7.51 -33.29
C HIS A 256 -26.47 6.21 -34.01
N GLY A 257 -26.00 5.18 -33.29
CA GLY A 257 -25.25 4.04 -33.84
C GLY A 257 -25.90 2.65 -33.69
N ARG A 258 -27.23 2.54 -33.82
CA ARG A 258 -27.88 1.25 -34.16
C ARG A 258 -28.81 1.31 -35.37
N ALA A 259 -29.28 2.49 -35.76
CA ALA A 259 -30.14 2.65 -36.93
C ALA A 259 -29.37 2.90 -38.24
N ALA A 260 -28.18 3.53 -38.19
CA ALA A 260 -27.43 3.92 -39.39
C ALA A 260 -26.28 2.95 -39.77
N GLN A 261 -25.74 2.20 -38.80
CA GLN A 261 -24.51 1.43 -39.00
C GLN A 261 -24.72 0.09 -39.74
N GLY A 262 -25.94 -0.46 -39.71
CA GLY A 262 -26.28 -1.66 -40.48
C GLY A 262 -26.36 -1.44 -42.00
N LEU A 263 -26.40 -0.19 -42.48
CA LEU A 263 -26.54 0.12 -43.90
C LEU A 263 -25.24 0.63 -44.56
N GLU A 264 -24.35 1.27 -43.81
CA GLU A 264 -23.05 1.75 -44.35
C GLU A 264 -22.00 0.62 -44.46
N ASP A 265 -22.03 -0.39 -43.58
CA ASP A 265 -21.05 -1.50 -43.60
C ASP A 265 -21.23 -2.45 -44.81
N ILE A 266 -22.32 -2.31 -45.58
CA ILE A 266 -22.57 -3.09 -46.80
C ILE A 266 -21.99 -2.40 -48.05
N VAL A 267 -21.78 -1.08 -48.03
CA VAL A 267 -21.54 -0.30 -49.24
C VAL A 267 -20.06 0.04 -49.48
N GLU A 268 -19.23 0.21 -48.44
CA GLU A 268 -17.78 0.39 -48.63
C GLU A 268 -16.95 -0.17 -47.47
N PRO A 269 -16.09 -1.19 -47.70
CA PRO A 269 -15.11 -1.60 -46.71
C PRO A 269 -13.96 -0.59 -46.72
N ASN A 270 -14.05 0.45 -45.91
CA ASN A 270 -13.00 1.45 -45.77
C ASN A 270 -11.98 0.98 -44.71
N PRO A 271 -10.73 0.60 -45.07
CA PRO A 271 -9.80 -0.09 -44.16
C PRO A 271 -9.16 0.82 -43.11
N THR A 272 -9.58 2.09 -43.00
CA THR A 272 -8.97 3.11 -42.12
C THR A 272 -9.81 3.49 -40.91
N LYS A 273 -10.97 2.88 -40.67
CA LYS A 273 -11.77 3.09 -39.45
C LYS A 273 -11.34 2.18 -38.27
N SER A 274 -10.05 1.87 -38.13
CA SER A 274 -9.48 1.16 -36.98
C SER A 274 -8.96 2.10 -35.89
N GLY A 275 -9.58 3.27 -35.73
CA GLY A 275 -9.28 4.20 -34.65
C GLY A 275 -10.28 4.03 -33.52
N GLN A 276 -10.21 2.93 -32.75
CA GLN A 276 -10.88 2.91 -31.44
C GLN A 276 -10.29 4.08 -30.64
N SER A 277 -11.10 5.07 -30.31
CA SER A 277 -10.61 6.26 -29.62
C SER A 277 -10.19 5.88 -28.19
N LEU A 278 -8.88 5.77 -27.99
CA LEU A 278 -8.26 5.42 -26.70
C LEU A 278 -8.38 6.54 -25.66
N ASP A 279 -8.95 7.69 -26.05
CA ASP A 279 -9.09 8.90 -25.24
C ASP A 279 -9.83 8.64 -23.92
N SER A 280 -10.88 7.81 -23.93
CA SER A 280 -11.61 7.41 -22.72
C SER A 280 -10.68 6.69 -21.73
N ILE A 281 -9.96 5.65 -22.17
CA ILE A 281 -9.13 4.84 -21.29
C ILE A 281 -7.89 5.62 -20.83
N ILE A 282 -7.28 6.43 -21.69
CA ILE A 282 -6.15 7.29 -21.34
C ILE A 282 -6.58 8.33 -20.28
N THR A 283 -7.76 8.92 -20.43
CA THR A 283 -8.32 9.86 -19.44
C THR A 283 -8.65 9.16 -18.13
N PHE A 284 -9.20 7.94 -18.18
CA PHE A 284 -9.42 7.11 -17.00
C PHE A 284 -8.11 6.82 -16.25
N LEU A 285 -7.10 6.30 -16.95
CA LEU A 285 -5.81 5.91 -16.38
C LEU A 285 -5.03 7.12 -15.82
N SER A 286 -5.07 8.27 -16.50
CA SER A 286 -4.47 9.51 -16.01
C SER A 286 -5.17 10.06 -14.77
N GLY A 287 -6.50 9.98 -14.71
CA GLY A 287 -7.31 10.37 -13.55
C GLY A 287 -6.98 9.55 -12.30
N ILE A 288 -6.99 8.22 -12.41
CA ILE A 288 -6.64 7.34 -11.26
C ILE A 288 -5.17 7.46 -10.86
N ALA A 289 -4.25 7.68 -11.80
CA ALA A 289 -2.84 7.85 -11.50
C ALA A 289 -2.56 9.18 -10.80
N THR A 290 -3.21 10.27 -11.23
CA THR A 290 -3.09 11.59 -10.59
C THR A 290 -3.78 11.62 -9.22
N ALA A 291 -4.89 10.90 -9.05
CA ALA A 291 -5.59 10.77 -7.76
C ALA A 291 -4.68 10.21 -6.64
N ARG A 292 -3.58 9.50 -6.99
CA ARG A 292 -2.58 9.03 -6.02
C ARG A 292 -1.95 10.17 -5.22
N PHE A 293 -1.77 11.34 -5.81
CA PHE A 293 -1.23 12.50 -5.11
C PHE A 293 -2.10 12.87 -3.90
N GLY A 294 -3.41 13.06 -4.13
CA GLY A 294 -4.37 13.39 -3.07
C GLY A 294 -4.54 12.27 -2.05
N LEU A 295 -4.55 11.02 -2.53
CA LEU A 295 -4.68 9.83 -1.67
C LEU A 295 -3.52 9.70 -0.67
N TRP A 296 -2.26 9.83 -1.12
CA TRP A 296 -1.11 9.75 -0.20
C TRP A 296 -1.04 10.92 0.78
N MET A 297 -1.45 12.12 0.35
CA MET A 297 -1.54 13.27 1.24
C MET A 297 -2.61 13.08 2.32
N ALA A 298 -3.78 12.55 1.94
CA ALA A 298 -4.86 12.23 2.87
C ALA A 298 -4.47 11.10 3.83
N ASP A 299 -3.81 10.05 3.32
CA ASP A 299 -3.30 8.92 4.11
C ASP A 299 -2.38 9.42 5.23
N LEU A 300 -1.33 10.16 4.89
CA LEU A 300 -0.42 10.76 5.87
C LEU A 300 -1.11 11.68 6.87
N SER A 301 -2.11 12.44 6.43
CA SER A 301 -2.86 13.34 7.30
C SER A 301 -3.67 12.58 8.34
N ILE A 302 -4.37 11.51 7.94
CA ILE A 302 -5.17 10.70 8.86
C ILE A 302 -4.25 9.91 9.81
N ILE A 303 -3.10 9.41 9.32
CA ILE A 303 -2.09 8.77 10.17
C ILE A 303 -1.61 9.74 11.25
N HIS A 304 -1.30 10.98 10.88
CA HIS A 304 -0.86 11.98 11.83
C HIS A 304 -1.96 12.34 12.83
N ILE A 305 -3.22 12.49 12.38
CA ILE A 305 -4.39 12.67 13.27
C ILE A 305 -4.50 11.52 14.28
N MET A 306 -4.29 10.28 13.84
CA MET A 306 -4.32 9.11 14.73
C MET A 306 -3.13 9.08 15.68
N GLN A 307 -1.94 9.53 15.26
CA GLN A 307 -0.76 9.58 16.11
C GLN A 307 -0.91 10.62 17.24
N GLU A 308 -1.49 11.79 16.93
CA GLU A 308 -1.74 12.86 17.90
C GLU A 308 -2.99 12.63 18.76
N GLY A 309 -4.06 12.07 18.17
CA GLY A 309 -5.36 11.93 18.82
C GLY A 309 -5.51 10.70 19.72
N VAL A 310 -4.64 9.70 19.59
CA VAL A 310 -4.70 8.46 20.38
C VAL A 310 -3.70 8.52 21.54
N PRO A 311 -4.14 8.24 22.79
CA PRO A 311 -3.26 8.15 23.94
C PRO A 311 -2.11 7.16 23.74
N GLU A 312 -0.94 7.46 24.32
CA GLU A 312 0.26 6.63 24.14
C GLU A 312 0.12 5.20 24.65
N SER A 313 -0.75 4.97 25.65
CA SER A 313 -1.08 3.64 26.20
C SER A 313 -1.79 2.75 25.18
N ASP A 314 -2.67 3.35 24.38
CA ASP A 314 -3.63 2.64 23.53
C ASP A 314 -3.21 2.63 22.06
N ARG A 315 -2.19 3.43 21.70
CA ARG A 315 -1.72 3.65 20.32
C ARG A 315 -1.47 2.34 19.58
N ASN A 316 -0.71 1.42 20.17
CA ASN A 316 -0.36 0.16 19.51
C ASN A 316 -1.61 -0.72 19.25
N THR A 317 -2.55 -0.73 20.19
CA THR A 317 -3.81 -1.47 20.07
C THR A 317 -4.70 -0.87 19.00
N VAL A 318 -4.91 0.45 19.02
CA VAL A 318 -5.77 1.18 18.08
C VAL A 318 -5.23 1.08 16.65
N PHE A 319 -3.94 1.35 16.45
CA PHE A 319 -3.32 1.20 15.13
C PHE A 319 -3.35 -0.27 14.65
N GLY A 320 -3.22 -1.24 15.57
CA GLY A 320 -3.27 -2.67 15.25
C GLY A 320 -4.63 -3.09 14.68
N VAL A 321 -5.71 -2.69 15.37
CA VAL A 321 -7.10 -2.90 14.89
C VAL A 321 -7.34 -2.18 13.57
N HIS A 322 -6.89 -0.93 13.46
CA HIS A 322 -7.03 -0.15 12.23
C HIS A 322 -6.35 -0.85 11.04
N ASN A 323 -5.11 -1.32 11.20
CA ASN A 323 -4.42 -2.02 10.14
C ASN A 323 -5.13 -3.33 9.76
N ALA A 324 -5.63 -4.09 10.74
CA ALA A 324 -6.44 -5.28 10.46
C ALA A 324 -7.69 -4.93 9.64
N LEU A 325 -8.39 -3.84 9.98
CA LEU A 325 -9.55 -3.36 9.23
C LEU A 325 -9.20 -2.98 7.77
N CYS A 326 -8.10 -2.25 7.56
CA CYS A 326 -7.62 -1.91 6.22
C CYS A 326 -7.29 -3.16 5.37
N GLN A 327 -6.65 -4.16 5.98
CA GLN A 327 -6.35 -5.43 5.31
C GLN A 327 -7.63 -6.21 4.98
N THR A 328 -8.61 -6.23 5.88
CA THR A 328 -9.93 -6.85 5.61
C THR A 328 -10.60 -6.22 4.39
N PHE A 329 -10.63 -4.89 4.29
CA PHE A 329 -11.19 -4.21 3.12
C PHE A 329 -10.39 -4.47 1.83
N SER A 330 -9.07 -4.59 1.93
CA SER A 330 -8.22 -4.96 0.79
C SER A 330 -8.49 -6.39 0.30
N VAL A 331 -8.73 -7.33 1.22
CA VAL A 331 -9.11 -8.71 0.91
C VAL A 331 -10.49 -8.74 0.26
N LEU A 332 -11.47 -8.03 0.80
CA LEU A 332 -12.82 -7.92 0.23
C LEU A 332 -12.80 -7.40 -1.21
N LYS A 333 -11.98 -6.38 -1.49
CA LYS A 333 -11.70 -5.92 -2.85
C LYS A 333 -11.15 -7.06 -3.71
N SER A 334 -10.17 -7.81 -3.22
CA SER A 334 -9.53 -8.88 -4.00
C SER A 334 -10.47 -10.06 -4.31
N THR A 335 -11.31 -10.47 -3.35
CA THR A 335 -12.25 -11.58 -3.52
C THR A 335 -13.36 -11.24 -4.52
N THR A 336 -13.95 -10.06 -4.42
CA THR A 336 -14.99 -9.58 -5.35
C THR A 336 -14.51 -9.47 -6.80
N ASN A 337 -13.19 -9.32 -7.00
CA ASN A 337 -12.59 -9.25 -8.32
C ASN A 337 -12.25 -10.62 -8.91
N THR A 338 -11.91 -11.60 -8.07
CA THR A 338 -11.54 -12.95 -8.53
C THR A 338 -12.75 -13.69 -9.09
N GLU A 339 -13.97 -13.39 -8.62
CA GLU A 339 -15.20 -14.00 -9.16
C GLU A 339 -15.64 -13.45 -10.53
N ARG A 340 -14.99 -12.40 -11.06
CA ARG A 340 -15.34 -11.77 -12.34
C ARG A 340 -14.33 -11.99 -13.47
N GLN A 341 -13.21 -12.66 -13.20
CA GLN A 341 -12.25 -13.12 -14.21
C GLN A 341 -12.51 -14.58 -14.57
#